data_AF-A0A0S8F9E2-F1
#
_entry.id   AF-A0A0S8F9E2-F1
#
_cell.length_a   1.000
_cell.length_b   1.000
_cell.length_c   1.000
_cell.angle_alpha   90.00
_cell.angle_beta   90.00
_cell.angle_gamma   90.00
#
_symmetry.space_group_name_H-M   'P 1'
#
loop_
_entity.id
_entity.type
_entity.pdbx_description
1 polymer ?
#
loop_
_entity_poly.entity_id
_entity_poly.type
_entity_poly.pdbx_seq_one_letter_code
_entity_poly.pdbx_strand_id
1 'polypeptide(L)'
;MSVRALATLGLVGTALLGVGPTASSQSIDDRVAEVDEGEVRMSFAAKPGVCGDGEGTISTDDGRGWRVRRGDDDWEQTCEHGPVRVVLTVRDNEVTRVRTYVAGSWRSPSRATVDLGTVSAPQASDYLLTLARRSANDAGEEAILPAMLADSSTVWPDLLDMAKDESLRHDTRKSAVFWLSQAASEAATAGLEEIVDDEDEDREIRKTAVFALSQRPKDEGVPALIQVARNSQDAAIRKQALFWLGQSEDPRAIALFEEILTRR
;
A
#
# COMPACT_ATOMS: atom_id res chain seq x y z
N MET A 1 55.71 -48.79 -53.46
CA MET A 1 55.89 -47.33 -53.61
C MET A 1 54.77 -46.67 -52.83
N SER A 2 55.16 -46.02 -51.73
CA SER A 2 54.33 -45.31 -50.77
C SER A 2 53.72 -44.04 -51.37
N VAL A 3 52.47 -43.70 -51.03
CA VAL A 3 52.07 -42.38 -50.47
C VAL A 3 50.73 -42.59 -49.73
N ARG A 4 50.71 -42.38 -48.41
CA ARG A 4 49.49 -42.13 -47.62
C ARG A 4 49.50 -40.64 -47.27
N ALA A 5 48.46 -39.92 -47.68
CA ALA A 5 48.24 -38.52 -47.34
C ALA A 5 47.71 -38.40 -45.90
N LEU A 6 48.36 -37.55 -45.10
CA LEU A 6 47.89 -37.11 -43.78
C LEU A 6 46.86 -35.99 -43.99
N ALA A 7 45.61 -36.23 -43.60
CA ALA A 7 44.60 -35.18 -43.44
C ALA A 7 44.48 -34.85 -41.95
N THR A 8 44.92 -33.65 -41.59
CA THR A 8 44.77 -33.05 -40.26
C THR A 8 43.31 -32.67 -40.01
N LEU A 9 42.68 -33.26 -38.99
CA LEU A 9 41.40 -32.79 -38.44
C LEU A 9 41.63 -31.45 -37.72
N GLY A 10 41.01 -30.38 -38.23
CA GLY A 10 40.81 -29.14 -37.48
C GLY A 10 39.58 -29.26 -36.58
N LEU A 11 39.78 -29.31 -35.27
CA LEU A 11 38.72 -29.13 -34.28
C LEU A 11 38.37 -27.64 -34.20
N VAL A 12 37.23 -27.25 -34.79
CA VAL A 12 36.61 -25.95 -34.53
C VAL A 12 35.87 -26.07 -33.20
N GLY A 13 36.53 -25.67 -32.11
CA GLY A 13 35.91 -25.52 -30.80
C GLY A 13 34.94 -24.35 -30.82
N THR A 14 33.64 -24.64 -30.85
CA THR A 14 32.58 -23.64 -30.68
C THR A 14 32.56 -23.23 -29.21
N ALA A 15 33.13 -22.06 -28.91
CA ALA A 15 33.03 -21.45 -27.59
C ALA A 15 31.57 -21.02 -27.35
N LEU A 16 30.82 -21.83 -26.59
CA LEU A 16 29.56 -21.41 -25.98
C LEU A 16 29.89 -20.34 -24.93
N LEU A 17 29.81 -19.08 -25.33
CA LEU A 17 29.74 -17.96 -24.40
C LEU A 17 28.44 -18.09 -23.63
N GLY A 18 28.53 -18.54 -22.38
CA GLY A 18 27.41 -18.51 -21.44
C GLY A 18 26.99 -17.07 -21.23
N VAL A 19 25.82 -16.71 -21.76
CA VAL A 19 25.12 -15.47 -21.42
C VAL A 19 24.48 -15.72 -20.06
N GLY A 20 25.19 -15.35 -18.99
CA GLY A 20 24.55 -15.21 -17.68
C GLY A 20 23.51 -14.07 -17.75
N PRO A 21 22.36 -14.17 -17.06
CA PRO A 21 21.39 -13.10 -17.03
C PRO A 21 22.07 -11.83 -16.50
N THR A 22 21.92 -10.73 -17.21
CA THR A 22 22.35 -9.42 -16.72
C THR A 22 21.49 -9.08 -15.51
N ALA A 23 22.10 -8.63 -14.40
CA ALA A 23 21.43 -8.28 -13.15
C ALA A 23 20.29 -7.24 -13.27
N SER A 24 20.12 -6.65 -14.46
CA SER A 24 19.01 -5.74 -14.81
C SER A 24 17.73 -6.45 -15.28
N SER A 25 17.70 -7.78 -15.40
CA SER A 25 16.48 -8.54 -15.77
C SER A 25 15.87 -9.35 -14.61
N GLN A 26 16.52 -9.43 -13.45
CA GLN A 26 15.98 -10.12 -12.29
C GLN A 26 14.87 -9.28 -11.64
N SER A 27 13.80 -9.94 -11.19
CA SER A 27 12.69 -9.27 -10.51
C SER A 27 13.13 -8.71 -9.15
N ILE A 28 12.33 -7.81 -8.56
CA ILE A 28 12.60 -7.33 -7.19
C ILE A 28 12.52 -8.51 -6.21
N ASP A 29 11.56 -9.41 -6.38
CA ASP A 29 11.42 -10.64 -5.60
C ASP A 29 12.70 -11.48 -5.61
N ASP A 30 13.24 -11.80 -6.79
CA ASP A 30 14.45 -12.63 -6.91
C ASP A 30 15.62 -12.00 -6.17
N ARG A 31 15.80 -10.68 -6.32
CA ARG A 31 16.93 -9.95 -5.73
C ARG A 31 16.80 -9.80 -4.21
N VAL A 32 15.58 -9.70 -3.68
CA VAL A 32 15.37 -9.67 -2.23
C VAL A 32 15.52 -11.07 -1.64
N ALA A 33 15.10 -12.12 -2.34
CA ALA A 33 15.22 -13.50 -1.90
C ALA A 33 16.68 -13.99 -1.76
N GLU A 34 17.61 -13.37 -2.50
CA GLU A 34 19.07 -13.62 -2.38
C GLU A 34 19.70 -13.05 -1.09
N VAL A 35 18.94 -12.32 -0.25
CA VAL A 35 19.45 -11.68 0.97
C VAL A 35 19.04 -12.49 2.20
N ASP A 36 20.01 -13.10 2.88
CA ASP A 36 19.76 -13.88 4.10
C ASP A 36 19.54 -12.97 5.33
N GLU A 37 20.44 -11.99 5.53
CA GLU A 37 20.41 -11.06 6.66
C GLU A 37 20.94 -9.67 6.23
N GLY A 38 20.23 -8.61 6.63
CA GLY A 38 20.66 -7.23 6.39
C GLY A 38 19.54 -6.29 6.00
N GLU A 39 19.87 -5.29 5.19
CA GLU A 39 18.90 -4.34 4.65
C GLU A 39 18.90 -4.37 3.13
N VAL A 40 17.72 -4.27 2.53
CA VAL A 40 17.57 -4.04 1.09
C VAL A 40 16.93 -2.68 0.92
N ARG A 41 17.49 -1.81 0.07
CA ARG A 41 16.91 -0.50 -0.21
C ARG A 41 16.61 -0.32 -1.67
N MET A 42 15.55 0.42 -1.96
CA MET A 42 15.15 0.79 -3.32
C MET A 42 14.51 2.17 -3.32
N SER A 43 14.52 2.83 -4.48
CA SER A 43 13.76 4.07 -4.69
C SER A 43 12.90 4.00 -5.94
N PHE A 44 11.75 4.67 -5.93
CA PHE A 44 10.84 4.73 -7.08
C PHE A 44 10.09 6.06 -7.11
N ALA A 45 9.50 6.39 -8.27
CA ALA A 45 8.75 7.63 -8.46
C ALA A 45 7.53 7.68 -7.52
N ALA A 46 7.35 8.81 -6.83
CA ALA A 46 6.19 9.10 -6.01
C ALA A 46 5.06 9.67 -6.87
N LYS A 47 3.80 9.43 -6.48
CA LYS A 47 2.64 10.10 -7.09
C LYS A 47 2.78 11.62 -7.00
N PRO A 48 2.18 12.36 -7.95
CA PRO A 48 2.07 13.81 -7.84
C PRO A 48 1.46 14.23 -6.49
N GLY A 49 2.05 15.26 -5.88
CA GLY A 49 1.61 15.81 -4.61
C GLY A 49 2.06 15.05 -3.36
N VAL A 50 2.83 13.95 -3.51
CA VAL A 50 3.52 13.32 -2.39
C VAL A 50 4.80 14.12 -2.08
N CYS A 51 4.99 14.46 -0.81
CA CYS A 51 6.22 15.07 -0.30
C CYS A 51 6.55 14.56 1.10
N GLY A 52 7.77 14.83 1.57
CA GLY A 52 8.17 14.49 2.92
C GLY A 52 9.43 15.23 3.37
N ASP A 53 9.91 14.89 4.57
CA ASP A 53 11.09 15.51 5.19
C ASP A 53 12.36 14.64 5.09
N GLY A 54 12.26 13.46 4.48
CA GLY A 54 13.35 12.47 4.39
C GLY A 54 13.69 11.75 5.71
N GLU A 55 12.98 12.01 6.82
CA GLU A 55 13.24 11.42 8.14
C GLU A 55 12.06 10.60 8.70
N GLY A 56 10.87 10.72 8.11
CA GLY A 56 9.71 9.86 8.37
C GLY A 56 8.36 10.56 8.26
N THR A 57 8.34 11.89 8.07
CA THR A 57 7.12 12.64 7.81
C THR A 57 6.78 12.59 6.33
N ILE A 58 5.55 12.19 6.01
CA ILE A 58 5.05 12.07 4.64
C ILE A 58 3.70 12.81 4.56
N SER A 59 3.53 13.64 3.53
CA SER A 59 2.32 14.42 3.27
C SER A 59 1.85 14.23 1.83
N THR A 60 0.55 14.42 1.60
CA THR A 60 -0.11 14.37 0.28
C THR A 60 -0.96 15.62 0.05
N ASP A 61 -0.87 16.21 -1.15
CA ASP A 61 -1.51 17.50 -1.52
C ASP A 61 -3.04 17.46 -1.68
N ASP A 62 -3.71 16.31 -1.51
CA ASP A 62 -5.13 16.13 -1.84
C ASP A 62 -6.12 16.77 -0.84
N GLY A 63 -5.66 17.66 0.04
CA GLY A 63 -6.50 18.38 1.01
C GLY A 63 -7.15 17.47 2.07
N ARG A 64 -6.92 16.17 2.01
CA ARG A 64 -7.27 15.14 3.02
C ARG A 64 -6.02 14.67 3.80
N GLY A 65 -4.99 15.51 3.82
CA GLY A 65 -3.69 15.26 4.42
C GLY A 65 -3.64 15.32 5.96
N TRP A 66 -2.90 14.37 6.50
CA TRP A 66 -2.67 14.04 7.90
C TRP A 66 -2.02 15.18 8.70
N ARG A 67 -2.69 15.69 9.75
CA ARG A 67 -2.01 16.41 10.85
C ARG A 67 -1.39 15.41 11.83
N VAL A 68 -0.21 14.89 11.51
CA VAL A 68 0.63 14.23 12.51
C VAL A 68 1.25 15.33 13.37
N ARG A 69 0.72 15.48 14.60
CA ARG A 69 1.01 16.53 15.60
C ARG A 69 0.46 17.93 15.30
N ARG A 70 -0.38 18.41 16.23
CA ARG A 70 -0.60 19.83 16.51
C ARG A 70 0.67 20.35 17.18
N GLY A 71 1.64 20.76 16.37
CA GLY A 71 2.79 21.55 16.81
C GLY A 71 2.47 23.03 16.62
N ASP A 72 2.90 23.86 17.56
CA ASP A 72 2.65 25.30 17.62
C ASP A 72 2.91 26.03 16.28
N ASP A 73 2.19 27.13 16.07
CA ASP A 73 2.09 27.96 14.84
C ASP A 73 3.42 28.60 14.34
N ASP A 74 4.57 28.16 14.85
CA ASP A 74 5.91 28.71 14.57
C ASP A 74 6.78 27.81 13.65
N TRP A 75 6.28 26.65 13.17
CA TRP A 75 7.07 25.72 12.36
C TRP A 75 6.43 25.38 11.01
N GLU A 76 7.14 25.70 9.92
CA GLU A 76 6.77 25.32 8.56
C GLU A 76 7.34 23.92 8.27
N GLN A 77 6.47 22.94 8.02
CA GLN A 77 6.89 21.58 7.70
C GLN A 77 7.52 21.57 6.30
N THR A 78 8.78 21.16 6.18
CA THR A 78 9.47 21.05 4.89
C THR A 78 8.83 19.94 4.06
N CYS A 79 8.01 20.32 3.09
CA CYS A 79 7.41 19.44 2.10
C CYS A 79 8.36 19.35 0.90
N GLU A 80 9.32 18.42 0.97
CA GLU A 80 10.22 18.15 -0.15
C GLU A 80 9.63 17.07 -1.05
N HIS A 81 9.45 17.39 -2.32
CA HIS A 81 9.10 16.40 -3.33
C HIS A 81 10.33 15.57 -3.72
N GLY A 82 10.13 14.29 -3.98
CA GLY A 82 11.20 13.40 -4.38
C GLY A 82 10.72 11.96 -4.52
N PRO A 83 11.62 11.01 -4.83
CA PRO A 83 11.23 9.62 -4.92
C PRO A 83 10.83 9.09 -3.55
N VAL A 84 9.95 8.09 -3.56
CA VAL A 84 9.76 7.21 -2.41
C VAL A 84 11.00 6.36 -2.26
N ARG A 85 11.43 6.19 -1.02
CA ARG A 85 12.60 5.44 -0.60
C ARG A 85 12.17 4.39 0.40
N VAL A 86 12.42 3.13 0.09
CA VAL A 86 12.03 2.00 0.93
C VAL A 86 13.28 1.28 1.43
N VAL A 87 13.28 0.93 2.72
CA VAL A 87 14.28 0.06 3.35
C VAL A 87 13.58 -1.16 3.94
N LEU A 88 13.85 -2.32 3.35
CA LEU A 88 13.43 -3.63 3.84
C LEU A 88 14.47 -4.13 4.83
N THR A 89 14.06 -4.59 6.00
CA THR A 89 14.92 -5.29 6.95
C THR A 89 14.71 -6.78 6.78
N VAL A 90 15.76 -7.50 6.38
CA VAL A 90 15.70 -8.93 6.11
C VAL A 90 16.39 -9.71 7.22
N ARG A 91 15.73 -10.75 7.72
CA ARG A 91 16.26 -11.69 8.72
C ARG A 91 15.77 -13.08 8.39
N ASP A 92 16.65 -14.07 8.43
CA ASP A 92 16.33 -15.46 8.11
C ASP A 92 15.60 -15.60 6.76
N ASN A 93 16.08 -14.86 5.74
CA ASN A 93 15.48 -14.77 4.41
C ASN A 93 14.06 -14.19 4.35
N GLU A 94 13.56 -13.61 5.44
CA GLU A 94 12.23 -13.02 5.52
C GLU A 94 12.32 -11.50 5.72
N VAL A 95 11.49 -10.74 4.99
CA VAL A 95 11.33 -9.31 5.26
C VAL A 95 10.52 -9.15 6.55
N THR A 96 11.14 -8.54 7.55
CA THR A 96 10.56 -8.37 8.90
C THR A 96 10.14 -6.94 9.20
N ARG A 97 10.66 -5.96 8.45
CA ARG A 97 10.21 -4.56 8.50
C ARG A 97 10.36 -3.85 7.17
N VAL A 98 9.48 -2.89 6.91
CA VAL A 98 9.48 -1.99 5.77
C VAL A 98 9.46 -0.55 6.31
N ARG A 99 10.52 0.21 6.02
CA ARG A 99 10.58 1.64 6.34
C ARG A 99 10.43 2.46 5.07
N THR A 100 9.61 3.50 5.16
CA THR A 100 9.27 4.37 4.03
C THR A 100 9.70 5.80 4.30
N TYR A 101 10.32 6.41 3.30
CA TYR A 101 10.75 7.81 3.30
C TYR A 101 10.37 8.45 1.97
N VAL A 102 10.20 9.77 1.96
CA VAL A 102 10.00 10.57 0.74
C VAL A 102 11.04 11.69 0.75
N ALA A 103 11.62 11.95 -0.43
CA ALA A 103 12.72 12.91 -0.58
C ALA A 103 13.96 12.55 0.28
N GLY A 104 14.85 13.52 0.49
CA GLY A 104 16.15 13.29 1.12
C GLY A 104 17.14 12.48 0.25
N SER A 105 18.16 11.91 0.90
CA SER A 105 19.19 11.09 0.26
C SER A 105 19.62 9.93 1.16
N TRP A 106 20.16 8.87 0.54
CA TRP A 106 20.67 7.73 1.29
C TRP A 106 21.89 8.14 2.11
N ARG A 107 21.85 7.84 3.41
CA ARG A 107 23.05 7.91 4.25
C ARG A 107 23.99 6.73 3.93
N SER A 108 25.27 6.89 4.25
CA SER A 108 26.22 5.78 4.20
C SER A 108 25.68 4.62 5.05
N PRO A 109 25.62 3.40 4.49
CA PRO A 109 24.98 2.28 5.17
C PRO A 109 25.74 1.96 6.45
N SER A 110 25.02 1.80 7.54
CA SER A 110 25.57 1.40 8.85
C SER A 110 25.64 -0.12 9.04
N ARG A 111 25.09 -0.88 8.08
CA ARG A 111 25.00 -2.35 8.06
C ARG A 111 25.19 -2.89 6.64
N ALA A 112 25.22 -4.21 6.47
CA ALA A 112 25.17 -4.84 5.15
C ALA A 112 23.87 -4.41 4.44
N THR A 113 24.02 -3.64 3.36
CA THR A 113 22.90 -3.09 2.60
C THR A 113 23.05 -3.46 1.13
N VAL A 114 22.04 -4.15 0.59
CA VAL A 114 21.88 -4.37 -0.84
C VAL A 114 21.08 -3.20 -1.41
N ASP A 115 21.69 -2.45 -2.31
CA ASP A 115 21.03 -1.33 -2.98
C ASP A 115 20.46 -1.80 -4.32
N LEU A 116 19.13 -1.84 -4.43
CA LEU A 116 18.47 -2.21 -5.67
C LEU A 116 18.48 -1.08 -6.71
N GLY A 117 18.84 0.13 -6.28
CA GLY A 117 18.82 1.35 -7.08
C GLY A 117 17.42 1.92 -7.27
N THR A 118 17.27 2.70 -8.34
CA THR A 118 15.96 3.18 -8.78
C THR A 118 15.26 2.09 -9.58
N VAL A 119 14.09 1.68 -9.11
CA VAL A 119 13.18 0.74 -9.77
C VAL A 119 11.96 1.48 -10.31
N SER A 120 11.21 0.87 -11.23
CA SER A 120 9.95 1.47 -11.69
C SER A 120 8.89 1.43 -10.58
N ALA A 121 8.07 2.47 -10.49
CA ALA A 121 6.98 2.54 -9.51
C ALA A 121 5.98 1.37 -9.63
N PRO A 122 5.59 0.90 -10.83
CA PRO A 122 4.76 -0.29 -10.96
C PRO A 122 5.40 -1.56 -10.40
N GLN A 123 6.70 -1.81 -10.69
CA GLN A 123 7.39 -2.99 -10.16
C GLN A 123 7.53 -2.93 -8.63
N ALA A 124 7.84 -1.76 -8.08
CA ALA A 124 7.90 -1.59 -6.62
C ALA A 124 6.53 -1.82 -5.98
N SER A 125 5.46 -1.26 -6.57
CA SER A 125 4.09 -1.43 -6.08
C SER A 125 3.67 -2.90 -6.09
N ASP A 126 3.90 -3.62 -7.19
CA ASP A 126 3.59 -5.05 -7.32
C ASP A 126 4.32 -5.92 -6.28
N TYR A 127 5.63 -5.69 -6.12
CA TYR A 127 6.43 -6.35 -5.10
C TYR A 127 5.91 -6.08 -3.67
N LEU A 128 5.61 -4.82 -3.36
CA LEU A 128 5.14 -4.42 -2.04
C LEU A 128 3.74 -4.97 -1.72
N LEU A 129 2.84 -5.04 -2.70
CA LEU A 129 1.52 -5.65 -2.54
C LEU A 129 1.63 -7.18 -2.38
N THR A 130 2.56 -7.82 -3.11
CA THR A 130 2.88 -9.24 -2.93
C THR A 130 3.44 -9.52 -1.53
N LEU A 131 4.34 -8.65 -1.06
CA LEU A 131 4.88 -8.72 0.29
C LEU A 131 3.78 -8.54 1.35
N ALA A 132 2.85 -7.61 1.14
CA ALA A 132 1.71 -7.38 2.03
C ALA A 132 0.86 -8.64 2.22
N ARG A 133 0.60 -9.39 1.13
CA ARG A 133 -0.20 -10.63 1.15
C ARG A 133 0.53 -11.82 1.76
N ARG A 134 1.85 -11.93 1.58
CA ARG A 134 2.63 -13.11 1.99
C ARG A 134 3.22 -13.02 3.39
N SER A 135 3.39 -11.80 3.91
CA SER A 135 4.06 -11.61 5.19
C SER A 135 3.21 -12.07 6.38
N ALA A 136 3.80 -12.92 7.22
CA ALA A 136 3.24 -13.34 8.49
C ALA A 136 3.62 -12.42 9.66
N ASN A 137 4.23 -11.27 9.37
CA ASN A 137 4.72 -10.31 10.35
C ASN A 137 4.29 -8.87 10.00
N ASP A 138 4.80 -7.87 10.74
CA ASP A 138 4.42 -6.46 10.59
C ASP A 138 4.82 -5.86 9.23
N ALA A 139 5.80 -6.45 8.52
CA ALA A 139 6.15 -6.05 7.17
C ALA A 139 4.94 -6.11 6.21
N GLY A 140 3.95 -6.94 6.49
CA GLY A 140 2.73 -7.05 5.69
C GLY A 140 1.93 -5.74 5.68
N GLU A 141 1.64 -5.17 6.85
CA GLU A 141 0.93 -3.90 6.95
C GLU A 141 1.80 -2.71 6.51
N GLU A 142 3.11 -2.76 6.81
CA GLU A 142 4.05 -1.68 6.52
C GLU A 142 4.33 -1.53 5.01
N ALA A 143 4.18 -2.61 4.23
CA ALA A 143 4.37 -2.60 2.78
C ALA A 143 3.26 -1.85 2.02
N ILE A 144 2.07 -1.69 2.61
CA ILE A 144 0.92 -1.07 1.93
C ILE A 144 1.14 0.44 1.72
N LEU A 145 1.68 1.17 2.70
CA LEU A 145 1.96 2.60 2.58
C LEU A 145 2.85 2.94 1.36
N PRO A 146 4.08 2.40 1.22
CA PRO A 146 4.93 2.72 0.09
C PRO A 146 4.33 2.29 -1.26
N ALA A 147 3.54 1.21 -1.30
CA ALA A 147 2.79 0.82 -2.50
C ALA A 147 1.76 1.90 -2.91
N MET A 148 1.12 2.54 -1.93
CA MET A 148 0.14 3.61 -2.16
C MET A 148 0.74 4.92 -2.62
N LEU A 149 1.98 5.21 -2.21
CA LEU A 149 2.73 6.40 -2.61
C LEU A 149 3.36 6.29 -4.01
N ALA A 150 3.49 5.07 -4.55
CA ALA A 150 4.12 4.82 -5.84
C ALA A 150 3.32 5.44 -7.00
N ASP A 151 3.99 6.10 -7.94
CA ASP A 151 3.39 6.59 -9.20
C ASP A 151 2.94 5.43 -10.10
N SER A 152 1.84 4.79 -9.71
CA SER A 152 1.25 3.60 -10.33
C SER A 152 -0.27 3.80 -10.47
N SER A 153 -0.83 3.29 -11.57
CA SER A 153 -2.12 3.72 -12.10
C SER A 153 -3.33 3.16 -11.34
N THR A 154 -3.24 2.03 -10.64
CA THR A 154 -4.37 1.48 -9.87
C THR A 154 -3.89 0.45 -8.83
N VAL A 155 -4.16 0.70 -7.54
CA VAL A 155 -3.79 -0.20 -6.42
C VAL A 155 -5.02 -0.67 -5.62
N TRP A 156 -6.17 0.00 -5.76
CA TRP A 156 -7.34 -0.27 -4.94
C TRP A 156 -7.96 -1.68 -5.11
N PRO A 157 -7.94 -2.37 -6.28
CA PRO A 157 -8.45 -3.74 -6.37
C PRO A 157 -7.67 -4.69 -5.47
N ASP A 158 -6.34 -4.55 -5.44
CA ASP A 158 -5.50 -5.34 -4.55
C ASP A 158 -5.80 -5.10 -3.08
N LEU A 159 -6.01 -3.84 -2.71
CA LEU A 159 -6.41 -3.51 -1.34
C LEU A 159 -7.79 -4.08 -0.99
N LEU A 160 -8.74 -4.07 -1.94
CA LEU A 160 -10.08 -4.63 -1.72
C LEU A 160 -10.02 -6.14 -1.51
N ASP A 161 -9.24 -6.84 -2.34
CA ASP A 161 -9.02 -8.27 -2.17
C ASP A 161 -8.32 -8.55 -0.84
N MET A 162 -7.30 -7.78 -0.46
CA MET A 162 -6.64 -7.92 0.84
C MET A 162 -7.57 -7.63 2.02
N ALA A 163 -8.43 -6.63 1.91
CA ALA A 163 -9.39 -6.31 2.95
C ALA A 163 -10.36 -7.46 3.21
N LYS A 164 -10.79 -8.16 2.15
CA LYS A 164 -11.74 -9.29 2.21
C LYS A 164 -11.10 -10.66 2.49
N ASP A 165 -9.80 -10.79 2.33
CA ASP A 165 -9.10 -12.07 2.51
C ASP A 165 -8.87 -12.36 4.00
N GLU A 166 -9.76 -13.14 4.60
CA GLU A 166 -9.69 -13.58 6.00
C GLU A 166 -8.45 -14.41 6.33
N SER A 167 -7.73 -14.95 5.34
CA SER A 167 -6.49 -15.68 5.58
C SER A 167 -5.31 -14.75 5.92
N LEU A 168 -5.43 -13.45 5.62
CA LEU A 168 -4.42 -12.45 5.93
C LEU A 168 -4.47 -12.02 7.39
N ARG A 169 -3.33 -11.53 7.91
CA ARG A 169 -3.26 -10.95 9.25
C ARG A 169 -4.26 -9.80 9.40
N HIS A 170 -4.92 -9.76 10.56
CA HIS A 170 -5.85 -8.68 10.93
C HIS A 170 -5.29 -7.28 10.64
N ASP A 171 -4.04 -7.02 11.00
CA ASP A 171 -3.44 -5.68 10.83
C ASP A 171 -3.17 -5.34 9.35
N THR A 172 -2.79 -6.32 8.53
CA THR A 172 -2.72 -6.17 7.07
C THR A 172 -4.08 -5.80 6.48
N ARG A 173 -5.14 -6.54 6.85
CA ARG A 173 -6.50 -6.30 6.36
C ARG A 173 -7.00 -4.91 6.78
N LYS A 174 -6.79 -4.54 8.04
CA LYS A 174 -7.13 -3.22 8.58
C LYS A 174 -6.38 -2.09 7.84
N SER A 175 -5.08 -2.26 7.58
CA SER A 175 -4.29 -1.31 6.80
C SER A 175 -4.81 -1.20 5.35
N ALA A 176 -5.21 -2.32 4.73
CA ALA A 176 -5.82 -2.31 3.40
C ALA A 176 -7.13 -1.51 3.37
N VAL A 177 -8.04 -1.75 4.32
CA VAL A 177 -9.31 -0.98 4.47
C VAL A 177 -9.04 0.50 4.67
N PHE A 178 -8.07 0.82 5.53
CA PHE A 178 -7.65 2.19 5.77
C PHE A 178 -7.17 2.88 4.49
N TRP A 179 -6.30 2.24 3.70
CA TRP A 179 -5.76 2.83 2.47
C TRP A 179 -6.78 2.85 1.33
N LEU A 180 -7.71 1.88 1.27
CA LEU A 180 -8.90 1.95 0.40
C LEU A 180 -9.72 3.19 0.66
N SER A 181 -9.92 3.51 1.95
CA SER A 181 -10.64 4.70 2.38
C SER A 181 -10.03 5.98 1.79
N GLN A 182 -8.70 6.05 1.76
CA GLN A 182 -7.96 7.20 1.22
C GLN A 182 -7.97 7.23 -0.31
N ALA A 183 -7.86 6.06 -0.93
CA ALA A 183 -7.82 5.92 -2.40
C ALA A 183 -9.19 6.11 -3.07
N ALA A 184 -10.24 6.36 -2.30
CA ALA A 184 -11.57 6.03 -2.72
C ALA A 184 -12.01 6.81 -3.98
N SER A 185 -12.53 6.06 -4.95
CA SER A 185 -13.33 6.48 -6.11
C SER A 185 -14.71 5.84 -5.98
N GLU A 186 -15.65 6.09 -6.90
CA GLU A 186 -16.99 5.47 -6.87
C GLU A 186 -16.93 3.93 -6.78
N ALA A 187 -16.01 3.30 -7.51
CA ALA A 187 -15.78 1.84 -7.45
C ALA A 187 -15.31 1.38 -6.06
N ALA A 188 -14.57 2.22 -5.33
CA ALA A 188 -14.18 1.93 -3.96
C ALA A 188 -15.35 2.11 -2.98
N THR A 189 -16.30 3.03 -3.23
CA THR A 189 -17.50 3.20 -2.40
C THR A 189 -18.32 1.91 -2.36
N ALA A 190 -18.60 1.31 -3.52
CA ALA A 190 -19.34 0.04 -3.60
C ALA A 190 -18.62 -1.10 -2.84
N GLY A 191 -17.30 -1.22 -3.00
CA GLY A 191 -16.51 -2.24 -2.27
C GLY A 191 -16.51 -2.03 -0.74
N LEU A 192 -16.58 -0.78 -0.27
CA LEU A 192 -16.69 -0.46 1.15
C LEU A 192 -18.08 -0.80 1.71
N GLU A 193 -19.16 -0.58 0.96
CA GLU A 193 -20.52 -1.00 1.35
C GLU A 193 -20.57 -2.52 1.54
N GLU A 194 -19.99 -3.29 0.61
CA GLU A 194 -19.91 -4.75 0.73
C GLU A 194 -19.20 -5.21 2.00
N ILE A 195 -18.09 -4.56 2.39
CA ILE A 195 -17.38 -4.88 3.66
C ILE A 195 -18.24 -4.55 4.87
N VAL A 196 -19.01 -3.46 4.85
CA VAL A 196 -19.87 -3.07 5.99
C VAL A 196 -21.04 -4.03 6.18
N ASP A 197 -21.61 -4.51 5.08
CA ASP A 197 -22.78 -5.39 5.06
C ASP A 197 -22.45 -6.87 5.30
N ASP A 198 -21.17 -7.26 5.24
CA ASP A 198 -20.71 -8.59 5.61
C ASP A 198 -20.81 -8.78 7.15
N GLU A 199 -21.76 -9.62 7.60
CA GLU A 199 -21.98 -9.88 9.02
C GLU A 199 -20.99 -10.91 9.61
N ASP A 200 -20.29 -11.66 8.77
CA ASP A 200 -19.25 -12.60 9.19
C ASP A 200 -17.89 -11.89 9.37
N GLU A 201 -17.74 -10.68 8.81
CA GLU A 201 -16.54 -9.84 8.92
C GLU A 201 -16.28 -9.28 10.33
N ASP A 202 -15.00 -9.10 10.66
CA ASP A 202 -14.57 -8.51 11.93
C ASP A 202 -15.16 -7.10 12.11
N ARG A 203 -15.76 -6.87 13.29
CA ARG A 203 -16.45 -5.62 13.62
C ARG A 203 -15.55 -4.38 13.52
N GLU A 204 -14.27 -4.48 13.87
CA GLU A 204 -13.33 -3.34 13.77
C GLU A 204 -12.97 -3.04 12.31
N ILE A 205 -12.88 -4.06 11.46
CA ILE A 205 -12.75 -3.90 10.00
C ILE A 205 -13.99 -3.20 9.43
N ARG A 206 -15.19 -3.69 9.77
CA ARG A 206 -16.47 -3.06 9.38
C ARG A 206 -16.57 -1.61 9.85
N LYS A 207 -16.18 -1.30 11.09
CA LYS A 207 -16.12 0.09 11.59
C LYS A 207 -15.15 0.96 10.80
N THR A 208 -14.01 0.41 10.40
CA THR A 208 -13.04 1.11 9.56
C THR A 208 -13.64 1.41 8.19
N ALA A 209 -14.40 0.47 7.60
CA ALA A 209 -15.13 0.71 6.36
C ALA A 209 -16.27 1.74 6.51
N VAL A 210 -16.98 1.78 7.64
CA VAL A 210 -17.95 2.87 7.92
C VAL A 210 -17.27 4.24 7.99
N PHE A 211 -16.10 4.33 8.64
CA PHE A 211 -15.31 5.56 8.61
C PHE A 211 -14.85 5.89 7.18
N ALA A 212 -14.45 4.90 6.39
CA ALA A 212 -14.09 5.09 4.99
C ALA A 212 -15.22 5.76 4.18
N LEU A 213 -16.45 5.26 4.34
CA LEU A 213 -17.64 5.82 3.71
C LEU A 213 -17.87 7.29 4.10
N SER A 214 -17.55 7.69 5.34
CA SER A 214 -17.68 9.09 5.78
C SER A 214 -16.68 10.05 5.12
N GLN A 215 -15.57 9.53 4.60
CA GLN A 215 -14.54 10.33 3.94
C GLN A 215 -14.81 10.53 2.43
N ARG A 216 -15.85 9.88 1.89
CA ARG A 216 -16.27 9.99 0.48
C ARG A 216 -16.90 11.37 0.17
N PRO A 217 -16.94 11.79 -1.11
CA PRO A 217 -17.77 12.92 -1.53
C PRO A 217 -19.18 12.79 -0.97
N LYS A 218 -19.79 13.89 -0.52
CA LYS A 218 -21.08 13.86 0.17
C LYS A 218 -22.17 13.13 -0.62
N ASP A 219 -22.16 13.26 -1.94
CA ASP A 219 -23.16 12.62 -2.81
C ASP A 219 -23.02 11.11 -2.95
N GLU A 220 -21.89 10.53 -2.53
CA GLU A 220 -21.66 9.09 -2.47
C GLU A 220 -21.72 8.58 -1.01
N GLY A 221 -20.99 9.23 -0.10
CA GLY A 221 -20.83 8.76 1.28
C GLY A 221 -22.08 8.93 2.14
N VAL A 222 -22.82 10.03 1.99
CA VAL A 222 -24.03 10.28 2.80
C VAL A 222 -25.12 9.24 2.48
N PRO A 223 -25.44 8.95 1.20
CA PRO A 223 -26.35 7.86 0.87
C PRO A 223 -25.91 6.50 1.44
N ALA A 224 -24.63 6.14 1.30
CA ALA A 224 -24.08 4.89 1.83
C ALA A 224 -24.26 4.80 3.36
N LEU A 225 -23.86 5.82 4.10
CA LEU A 225 -24.01 5.87 5.55
C LEU A 225 -25.48 5.83 6.01
N ILE A 226 -26.40 6.43 5.26
CA ILE A 226 -27.84 6.34 5.53
C ILE A 226 -28.32 4.89 5.39
N GLN A 227 -27.86 4.15 4.38
CA GLN A 227 -28.19 2.74 4.23
C GLN A 227 -27.68 1.92 5.43
N VAL A 228 -26.41 2.11 5.82
CA VAL A 228 -25.83 1.44 6.99
C VAL A 228 -26.61 1.75 8.26
N ALA A 229 -26.95 3.02 8.51
CA ALA A 229 -27.71 3.43 9.68
C ALA A 229 -29.12 2.80 9.76
N ARG A 230 -29.74 2.48 8.62
CA ARG A 230 -31.07 1.86 8.54
C ARG A 230 -31.03 0.35 8.60
N ASN A 231 -30.07 -0.27 7.92
CA ASN A 231 -30.14 -1.69 7.57
C ASN A 231 -29.20 -2.57 8.40
N SER A 232 -28.08 -2.04 8.90
CA SER A 232 -27.09 -2.84 9.65
C SER A 232 -27.76 -3.49 10.86
N GLN A 233 -27.58 -4.80 11.06
CA GLN A 233 -28.12 -5.51 12.23
C GLN A 233 -27.27 -5.26 13.47
N ASP A 234 -25.99 -4.93 13.27
CA ASP A 234 -25.05 -4.56 14.31
C ASP A 234 -25.30 -3.14 14.85
N ALA A 235 -25.57 -3.02 16.16
CA ALA A 235 -25.86 -1.75 16.82
C ALA A 235 -24.64 -0.83 16.91
N ALA A 236 -23.42 -1.38 17.02
CA ALA A 236 -22.20 -0.58 17.05
C ALA A 236 -21.91 0.03 15.67
N ILE A 237 -22.11 -0.74 14.60
CA ILE A 237 -21.99 -0.27 13.21
C ILE A 237 -23.04 0.80 12.90
N ARG A 238 -24.32 0.58 13.23
CA ARG A 238 -25.37 1.61 13.10
C ARG A 238 -25.02 2.89 13.84
N LYS A 239 -24.54 2.78 15.08
CA LYS A 239 -24.14 3.93 15.91
C LYS A 239 -23.00 4.71 15.26
N GLN A 240 -22.00 4.02 14.70
CA GLN A 240 -20.88 4.65 14.01
C GLN A 240 -21.35 5.41 12.75
N ALA A 241 -22.26 4.82 11.97
CA ALA A 241 -22.82 5.49 10.79
C ALA A 241 -23.61 6.74 11.17
N LEU A 242 -24.48 6.66 12.18
CA LEU A 242 -25.21 7.82 12.72
C LEU A 242 -24.26 8.90 13.26
N PHE A 243 -23.18 8.52 13.93
CA PHE A 243 -22.17 9.47 14.40
C PHE A 243 -21.59 10.29 13.24
N TRP A 244 -21.14 9.61 12.17
CA TRP A 244 -20.57 10.30 11.00
C TRP A 244 -21.59 11.10 10.20
N LEU A 245 -22.83 10.62 10.07
CA LEU A 245 -23.93 11.40 9.49
C LEU A 245 -24.17 12.69 10.27
N GLY A 246 -24.06 12.67 11.60
CA GLY A 246 -24.12 13.87 12.43
C GLY A 246 -22.98 14.87 12.19
N GLN A 247 -21.82 14.42 11.72
CA GLN A 247 -20.68 15.28 11.35
C GLN A 247 -20.75 15.81 9.91
N SER A 248 -21.62 15.24 9.06
CA SER A 248 -21.65 15.54 7.62
C SER A 248 -22.22 16.92 7.28
N GLU A 249 -23.01 17.50 8.19
CA GLU A 249 -23.81 18.72 7.97
C GLU A 249 -24.72 18.64 6.72
N ASP A 250 -25.04 17.43 6.25
CA ASP A 250 -25.85 17.21 5.06
C ASP A 250 -27.35 17.22 5.42
N PRO A 251 -28.21 17.96 4.69
CA PRO A 251 -29.65 17.98 4.94
C PRO A 251 -30.31 16.60 4.93
N ARG A 252 -29.78 15.64 4.15
CA ARG A 252 -30.27 14.26 4.12
C ARG A 252 -30.06 13.54 5.46
N ALA A 253 -28.96 13.83 6.15
CA ALA A 253 -28.71 13.29 7.49
C ALA A 253 -29.70 13.87 8.50
N ILE A 254 -30.01 15.16 8.42
CA ILE A 254 -31.02 15.81 9.27
C ILE A 254 -32.39 15.17 9.05
N ALA A 255 -32.79 14.95 7.80
CA ALA A 255 -34.06 14.29 7.47
C ALA A 255 -34.12 12.86 8.04
N LEU A 256 -33.02 12.11 8.00
CA LEU A 256 -32.94 10.80 8.64
C LEU A 256 -33.13 10.90 10.16
N PHE A 257 -32.44 11.84 10.82
CA PHE A 257 -32.59 12.02 12.27
C PHE A 257 -34.01 12.42 12.65
N GLU A 258 -34.64 13.32 11.89
CA GLU A 258 -36.05 13.70 12.10
C GLU A 258 -36.95 12.47 11.99
N GLU A 259 -36.80 11.64 10.95
CA GLU A 259 -37.57 10.41 10.78
C GLU A 259 -37.38 9.43 11.96
N ILE A 260 -36.13 9.18 12.38
CA ILE A 260 -35.81 8.24 13.46
C ILE A 260 -36.38 8.74 14.80
N LEU A 261 -36.27 10.03 15.08
CA LEU A 261 -36.67 10.62 16.37
C LEU A 261 -38.18 10.88 16.48
N THR A 262 -38.88 11.04 15.35
CA THR A 262 -40.33 11.30 15.31
C THR A 262 -41.17 10.04 15.11
N ARG A 263 -40.57 8.93 14.65
CA ARG A 263 -41.21 7.62 14.67
C ARG A 263 -41.52 7.21 16.12
N ARG A 264 -42.81 7.23 16.47
CA ARG A 264 -43.37 6.59 17.66
C ARG A 264 -43.73 5.14 17.39
#